data_AF-A0A6I1Z7U9-F1
#
_entry.id   AF-A0A6I1Z7U9-F1
#
_cell.length_a   1.000
_cell.length_b   1.000
_cell.length_c   1.000
_cell.angle_alpha   90.00
_cell.angle_beta   90.00
_cell.angle_gamma   90.00
#
_symmetry.space_group_name_H-M   'P 1'
#
loop_
_entity.id
_entity.type
_entity.pdbx_description
1 polymer ?
#
loop_
_entity_poly.entity_id
_entity_poly.type
_entity_poly.pdbx_seq_one_letter_code
_entity_poly.pdbx_strand_id
1 'polypeptide(L)'
;MRIALDAMGGDRAPEQTVKGAVDYLCRWPDENVTVILVGHEDVLKAEIEKYSFDKGRIDIVHAPEVVAMHDRPARIVKTKRNSSLMRIVELVNSEEADGAVSAGSTGALLSASLFLLDRIPGVRRPALCPLIPTAYGGFLLCDAGANVDVRA
;
A
#
# COMPACT_ATOMS: atom_id res chain seq x y z
N MET A 1 2.89 -8.69 13.42
CA MET A 1 2.40 -8.48 12.04
C MET A 1 3.17 -7.32 11.43
N ARG A 2 3.56 -7.40 10.15
CA ARG A 2 4.34 -6.39 9.43
C ARG A 2 3.53 -5.88 8.24
N ILE A 3 3.30 -4.57 8.19
CA ILE A 3 2.51 -3.95 7.11
C ILE A 3 3.42 -3.03 6.30
N ALA A 4 3.57 -3.33 5.01
CA ALA A 4 4.28 -2.48 4.08
C ALA A 4 3.40 -1.31 3.62
N LEU A 5 3.87 -0.08 3.81
CA LEU A 5 3.15 1.14 3.45
C LEU A 5 3.92 1.90 2.38
N ASP A 6 3.29 2.11 1.22
CA ASP A 6 3.81 2.98 0.18
C ASP A 6 3.70 4.42 0.69
N ALA A 7 4.81 4.92 1.22
CA ALA A 7 4.85 6.22 1.87
C ALA A 7 4.87 7.36 0.85
N MET A 8 5.13 7.08 -0.43
CA MET A 8 5.23 8.10 -1.48
C MET A 8 3.93 8.24 -2.29
N GLY A 9 2.97 7.33 -2.11
CA GLY A 9 1.68 7.33 -2.80
C GLY A 9 0.64 8.23 -2.15
N GLY A 10 -0.05 9.03 -2.96
CA GLY A 10 -1.17 9.89 -2.55
C GLY A 10 -0.87 11.38 -2.63
N ASP A 11 -1.92 12.20 -2.66
CA ASP A 11 -1.82 13.64 -2.95
C ASP A 11 -1.01 14.45 -1.91
N ARG A 12 -0.93 13.93 -0.68
CA ARG A 12 -0.24 14.57 0.45
C ARG A 12 0.88 13.70 1.02
N ALA A 13 1.42 12.81 0.19
CA ALA A 13 2.58 12.01 0.55
C ALA A 13 3.86 12.86 0.58
N PRO A 14 4.84 12.55 1.45
CA PRO A 14 4.80 11.49 2.46
C PRO A 14 4.19 11.91 3.81
N GLU A 15 3.82 13.18 3.98
CA GLU A 15 3.36 13.72 5.27
C GLU A 15 2.18 12.93 5.84
N GLN A 16 1.10 12.77 5.07
CA GLN A 16 -0.13 12.14 5.58
C GLN A 16 -0.03 10.62 5.69
N THR A 17 0.77 9.96 4.86
CA THR A 17 1.03 8.52 4.94
C THR A 17 1.86 8.20 6.19
N VAL A 18 2.94 8.93 6.44
CA VAL A 18 3.76 8.78 7.65
C VAL A 18 2.96 9.14 8.89
N LYS A 19 2.24 10.26 8.90
CA LYS A 19 1.38 10.63 10.02
C LYS A 19 0.35 9.55 10.33
N GLY A 20 -0.32 8.99 9.32
CA GLY A 20 -1.30 7.93 9.49
C GLY A 20 -0.71 6.67 10.13
N ALA A 21 0.51 6.28 9.73
CA ALA A 21 1.23 5.19 10.37
C ALA A 21 1.51 5.49 11.85
N VAL A 22 2.03 6.69 12.16
CA VAL A 22 2.31 7.10 13.54
C VAL A 22 1.04 7.15 14.40
N ASP A 23 -0.04 7.75 13.88
CA ASP A 23 -1.32 7.84 14.57
C ASP A 23 -1.85 6.44 14.92
N TYR A 24 -1.71 5.46 14.01
CA TYR A 24 -2.06 4.08 14.28
C TYR A 24 -1.22 3.49 15.43
N LEU A 25 0.11 3.58 15.36
CA LEU A 25 0.99 3.02 16.40
C LEU A 25 0.73 3.64 17.78
N CYS A 26 0.43 4.94 17.84
CA CYS A 26 0.08 5.63 19.08
C CYS A 26 -1.30 5.23 19.62
N ARG A 27 -2.28 4.98 18.73
CA ARG A 27 -3.64 4.62 19.13
C ARG A 27 -3.77 3.17 19.58
N TRP A 28 -2.91 2.29 19.08
CA TRP A 28 -2.85 0.87 19.42
C TRP A 28 -1.45 0.48 19.92
N PRO A 29 -1.05 0.95 21.12
CA PRO A 29 0.30 0.76 21.65
C PRO A 29 0.60 -0.71 22.00
N ASP A 30 -0.42 -1.48 22.40
CA ASP A 30 -0.29 -2.88 22.84
C ASP A 30 -0.31 -3.89 21.68
N GLU A 31 -0.62 -3.44 20.45
CA GLU A 31 -0.62 -4.32 19.28
C GLU A 31 0.81 -4.53 18.76
N ASN A 32 1.18 -5.79 18.51
CA ASN A 32 2.47 -6.13 17.93
C ASN A 32 2.47 -5.97 16.40
N VAL A 33 2.41 -4.71 15.96
CA VAL A 33 2.43 -4.31 14.54
C VAL A 33 3.64 -3.41 14.26
N THR A 34 4.40 -3.80 13.25
CA THR A 34 5.48 -3.01 12.67
C THR A 34 5.04 -2.46 11.31
N VAL A 35 5.22 -1.16 11.08
CA VAL A 35 4.95 -0.55 9.77
C VAL A 35 6.27 -0.40 9.01
N ILE A 36 6.34 -0.92 7.80
CA ILE A 36 7.49 -0.78 6.92
C ILE A 36 7.18 0.36 5.94
N LEU A 37 7.76 1.53 6.16
CA LEU A 37 7.62 2.68 5.27
C LEU A 37 8.53 2.52 4.06
N VAL A 38 7.97 2.58 2.86
CA VAL A 38 8.73 2.36 1.62
C VAL A 38 8.75 3.63 0.78
N GLY A 39 9.95 4.11 0.44
CA GLY A 39 10.11 5.37 -0.30
C GLY A 39 11.51 5.97 -0.24
N HIS A 40 11.60 7.29 -0.48
CA HIS A 40 12.88 8.01 -0.39
C HIS A 40 13.36 8.08 1.06
N GLU A 41 14.44 7.38 1.39
CA GLU A 41 14.84 7.12 2.77
C GLU A 41 15.10 8.41 3.55
N ASP A 42 15.83 9.36 2.96
CA ASP A 42 16.16 10.63 3.60
C ASP A 42 14.91 11.48 3.88
N VAL A 43 13.94 11.46 2.95
CA VAL A 43 12.67 12.19 3.10
C VAL A 43 11.84 11.57 4.22
N LEU A 44 11.77 10.23 4.26
CA LEU A 44 11.02 9.52 5.30
C LEU A 44 11.64 9.68 6.68
N LYS A 45 12.97 9.59 6.80
CA LYS A 45 13.67 9.86 8.07
C LYS A 45 13.37 11.26 8.57
N ALA A 46 13.48 12.27 7.71
CA ALA A 46 13.20 13.66 8.08
C ALA A 46 11.72 13.87 8.50
N GLU A 47 10.78 13.18 7.86
CA GLU A 47 9.36 13.27 8.21
C GLU A 47 9.07 12.61 9.56
N ILE A 48 9.63 11.42 9.82
CA ILE A 48 9.44 10.67 11.07
C ILE A 48 9.91 11.45 12.30
N GLU A 49 11.01 12.20 12.19
CA GLU A 49 11.54 13.00 13.29
C GLU A 49 10.59 14.08 13.81
N LYS A 50 9.53 14.41 13.05
CA LYS A 50 8.51 15.37 13.48
C LYS A 50 7.54 14.82 14.52
N TYR A 51 7.54 13.50 14.75
CA TYR A 51 6.56 12.83 15.59
C TYR A 51 7.19 12.10 16.79
N SER A 52 6.42 11.95 17.87
CA SER A 52 6.81 11.20 19.06
C SER A 52 6.01 9.90 19.18
N PHE A 53 6.70 8.77 19.05
CA PHE A 53 6.14 7.42 19.13
C PHE A 53 7.29 6.40 19.34
N ASP A 54 6.97 5.12 19.52
CA ASP A 54 7.99 4.07 19.55
C ASP A 54 8.58 3.81 18.15
N LYS A 55 9.74 4.42 17.88
CA LYS A 55 10.46 4.28 16.60
C LYS A 55 10.85 2.82 16.29
N GLY A 56 10.94 1.93 17.29
CA GLY A 56 11.23 0.51 17.07
C GLY A 56 10.12 -0.24 16.33
N ARG A 57 8.95 0.39 16.17
CA ARG A 57 7.80 -0.16 15.41
C ARG A 57 7.71 0.34 13.98
N ILE A 58 8.72 1.08 13.49
CA ILE A 58 8.82 1.49 12.09
C ILE A 58 10.15 1.04 11.49
N ASP A 59 10.06 0.33 10.37
CA ASP A 59 11.18 0.06 9.47
C ASP A 59 11.10 1.00 8.26
N ILE A 60 12.24 1.35 7.67
CA ILE A 60 12.30 2.10 6.41
C ILE A 60 12.98 1.24 5.34
N VAL A 61 12.34 1.10 4.19
CA VAL A 61 12.92 0.47 3.00
C VAL A 61 13.06 1.52 1.90
N HIS A 62 14.29 1.72 1.43
CA HIS A 62 14.53 2.67 0.37
C HIS A 62 13.94 2.19 -0.97
N ALA A 63 13.20 3.08 -1.64
CA ALA A 63 12.76 2.93 -3.01
C ALA A 63 12.98 4.27 -3.75
N PRO A 64 13.88 4.34 -4.75
CA PRO A 64 14.23 5.59 -5.41
C PRO A 64 13.17 6.08 -6.41
N GLU A 65 12.29 5.21 -6.89
CA GLU A 65 11.27 5.56 -7.87
C GLU A 65 9.89 5.77 -7.23
N VAL A 66 9.05 6.56 -7.88
CA VAL A 66 7.65 6.78 -7.47
C VAL A 66 6.75 6.62 -8.68
N VAL A 67 5.63 5.95 -8.49
CA VAL A 67 4.55 5.87 -9.47
C VAL A 67 3.74 7.16 -9.43
N ALA A 68 3.73 7.90 -10.53
CA ALA A 68 2.93 9.10 -10.68
C ALA A 68 1.50 8.74 -11.11
N MET A 69 0.52 9.58 -10.76
CA MET A 69 -0.89 9.33 -11.09
C MET A 69 -1.19 9.28 -12.60
N HIS A 70 -0.34 9.89 -13.43
CA HIS A 70 -0.46 9.89 -14.89
C HIS A 70 0.32 8.77 -15.57
N ASP A 71 1.05 7.94 -14.82
CA ASP A 71 1.72 6.78 -15.39
C ASP A 71 0.69 5.76 -15.89
N ARG A 72 0.97 5.16 -17.05
CA ARG A 72 0.10 4.12 -17.62
C ARG A 72 0.27 2.82 -16.82
N PRO A 73 -0.75 2.34 -16.10
CA PRO A 73 -0.61 1.20 -15.17
C PRO A 73 0.02 -0.05 -15.78
N ALA A 74 -0.40 -0.41 -17.00
CA ALA A 74 0.08 -1.59 -17.70
C ALA A 74 1.59 -1.62 -18.00
N ARG A 75 2.28 -0.46 -17.93
CA ARG A 75 3.74 -0.37 -18.16
C ARG A 75 4.56 -0.28 -16.88
N ILE A 76 3.95 0.12 -15.77
CA ILE A 76 4.64 0.41 -14.50
C ILE A 76 5.43 -0.80 -14.01
N VAL A 77 4.83 -2.00 -14.06
CA VAL A 77 5.49 -3.26 -13.66
C VAL A 77 6.77 -3.57 -14.44
N LYS A 78 6.94 -2.97 -15.62
CA LYS A 78 8.16 -3.09 -16.44
C LYS A 78 9.11 -1.90 -16.28
N THR A 79 8.58 -0.69 -16.12
CA THR A 79 9.36 0.55 -16.20
C THR A 79 9.77 1.14 -14.87
N LYS A 80 9.07 0.81 -13.77
CA LYS A 80 9.29 1.40 -12.44
C LYS A 80 9.39 0.31 -11.36
N ARG A 81 10.26 -0.67 -11.60
CA ARG A 81 10.44 -1.84 -10.72
C ARG A 81 10.93 -1.47 -9.33
N ASN A 82 11.69 -0.39 -9.21
CA ASN A 82 12.24 0.06 -7.94
C ASN A 82 11.37 1.15 -7.29
N SER A 83 10.08 1.20 -7.64
CA SER A 83 9.15 2.17 -7.05
C SER A 83 8.66 1.73 -5.70
N SER A 84 8.32 2.71 -4.85
CA SER A 84 7.75 2.44 -3.51
C SER A 84 6.54 1.49 -3.58
N LEU A 85 5.65 1.71 -4.54
CA LEU A 85 4.47 0.87 -4.79
C LEU A 85 4.85 -0.57 -5.21
N MET A 86 5.81 -0.75 -6.12
CA MET A 86 6.25 -2.10 -6.49
C MET A 86 6.91 -2.80 -5.29
N ARG A 87 7.74 -2.07 -4.55
CA ARG A 87 8.52 -2.60 -3.45
C ARG A 87 7.64 -3.05 -2.27
N ILE A 88 6.54 -2.38 -1.95
CA ILE A 88 5.59 -2.89 -0.92
C ILE A 88 4.98 -4.24 -1.32
N VAL A 89 4.70 -4.46 -2.61
CA VAL A 89 4.14 -5.72 -3.09
C VAL A 89 5.22 -6.80 -3.10
N GLU A 90 6.45 -6.47 -3.47
CA GLU A 90 7.59 -7.39 -3.39
C GLU A 90 7.84 -7.87 -1.97
N LEU A 91 7.77 -6.97 -0.97
CA LEU A 91 7.93 -7.34 0.44
C LEU A 91 6.87 -8.36 0.90
N VAL A 92 5.63 -8.23 0.40
CA VAL A 92 4.59 -9.24 0.67
C VAL A 92 4.91 -10.56 -0.04
N ASN A 93 5.36 -10.49 -1.30
CA ASN A 93 5.72 -11.68 -2.07
C ASN A 93 6.93 -12.44 -1.50
N SER A 94 7.88 -11.73 -0.89
CA SER A 94 9.06 -12.32 -0.22
C SER A 94 8.81 -12.70 1.23
N GLU A 95 7.56 -12.63 1.72
CA GLU A 95 7.16 -12.92 3.10
C GLU A 95 7.87 -12.01 4.14
N GLU A 96 8.41 -10.87 3.71
CA GLU A 96 8.98 -9.84 4.58
C GLU A 96 7.88 -8.93 5.18
N ALA A 97 6.70 -8.90 4.57
CA ALA A 97 5.50 -8.23 5.05
C ALA A 97 4.25 -9.14 4.94
N ASP A 98 3.32 -8.99 5.89
CA ASP A 98 2.06 -9.74 5.90
C ASP A 98 0.96 -9.10 5.04
N GLY A 99 1.13 -7.81 4.71
CA GLY A 99 0.17 -7.04 3.93
C GLY A 99 0.76 -5.72 3.43
N ALA A 100 0.08 -5.13 2.45
CA ALA A 100 0.52 -3.91 1.78
C ALA A 100 -0.62 -2.88 1.68
N VAL A 101 -0.29 -1.60 1.87
CA VAL A 101 -1.22 -0.47 1.79
C VAL A 101 -0.60 0.64 0.92
N SER A 102 -1.39 1.22 0.01
CA SER A 102 -0.97 2.37 -0.79
C SER A 102 -2.16 3.28 -1.06
N ALA A 103 -1.92 4.60 -0.98
CA ALA A 103 -2.84 5.64 -1.46
C ALA A 103 -2.46 6.15 -2.86
N GLY A 104 -1.56 5.45 -3.56
CA GLY A 104 -1.13 5.77 -4.91
C GLY A 104 -2.12 5.32 -6.00
N SER A 105 -1.62 5.16 -7.23
CA SER A 105 -2.45 4.77 -8.37
C SER A 105 -3.09 3.39 -8.18
N THR A 106 -4.43 3.35 -8.10
CA THR A 106 -5.22 2.11 -7.95
C THR A 106 -4.89 1.08 -9.03
N GLY A 107 -4.82 1.52 -10.29
CA GLY A 107 -4.49 0.63 -11.40
C GLY A 107 -3.08 0.07 -11.31
N ALA A 108 -2.12 0.88 -10.81
CA ALA A 108 -0.74 0.44 -10.61
C ALA A 108 -0.66 -0.62 -9.51
N LEU A 109 -1.32 -0.38 -8.36
CA LEU A 109 -1.37 -1.33 -7.25
C LEU A 109 -2.00 -2.66 -7.68
N LEU A 110 -3.15 -2.61 -8.35
CA LEU A 110 -3.81 -3.82 -8.85
C LEU A 110 -2.93 -4.59 -9.85
N SER A 111 -2.26 -3.86 -10.76
CA SER A 111 -1.36 -4.46 -11.76
C SER A 111 -0.11 -5.08 -11.11
N ALA A 112 0.49 -4.39 -10.14
CA ALA A 112 1.64 -4.86 -9.38
C ALA A 112 1.30 -6.12 -8.59
N SER A 113 0.19 -6.09 -7.83
CA SER A 113 -0.30 -7.24 -7.08
C SER A 113 -0.60 -8.43 -7.99
N LEU A 114 -1.25 -8.23 -9.13
CA LEU A 114 -1.52 -9.33 -10.08
C LEU A 114 -0.28 -9.91 -10.75
N PHE A 115 0.77 -9.10 -10.90
CA PHE A 115 2.00 -9.49 -11.57
C PHE A 115 2.98 -10.20 -10.62
N LEU A 116 3.06 -9.74 -9.37
CA LEU A 116 3.99 -10.24 -8.37
C LEU A 116 3.35 -11.26 -7.43
N LEU A 117 2.09 -11.05 -7.04
CA LEU A 117 1.36 -11.96 -6.16
C LEU A 117 0.52 -12.90 -7.01
N ASP A 118 0.56 -14.18 -6.65
CA ASP A 118 -0.40 -15.13 -7.18
C ASP A 118 -1.79 -14.92 -6.57
N ARG A 119 -2.81 -15.34 -7.31
CA ARG A 119 -4.18 -15.37 -6.80
C ARG A 119 -4.37 -16.57 -5.90
N ILE A 120 -5.28 -16.44 -4.94
CA ILE A 120 -5.76 -17.56 -4.13
C ILE A 120 -6.22 -18.71 -5.05
N PRO A 121 -5.85 -19.97 -4.78
CA PRO A 121 -6.26 -21.11 -5.58
C PRO A 121 -7.78 -21.15 -5.83
N GLY A 122 -8.17 -21.30 -7.10
CA GLY A 122 -9.57 -21.28 -7.53
C GLY A 122 -10.12 -19.87 -7.85
N VAL A 123 -9.44 -18.80 -7.43
CA VAL A 123 -9.84 -17.42 -7.77
C VAL A 123 -9.29 -17.03 -9.15
N ARG A 124 -10.18 -16.88 -10.13
CA ARG A 124 -9.78 -16.54 -11.50
C ARG A 124 -9.36 -15.08 -11.67
N ARG A 125 -10.03 -14.15 -10.98
CA ARG A 125 -9.81 -12.71 -11.07
C ARG A 125 -10.01 -12.05 -9.70
N PRO A 126 -9.19 -11.05 -9.32
CA PRO A 126 -9.40 -10.28 -8.11
C PRO A 126 -10.59 -9.33 -8.29
N ALA A 127 -11.10 -8.76 -7.21
CA ALA A 127 -12.15 -7.74 -7.25
C ALA A 127 -11.75 -6.56 -6.36
N LEU A 128 -12.13 -5.33 -6.75
CA LEU A 128 -11.93 -4.14 -5.94
C LEU A 128 -13.19 -3.94 -5.10
N CYS A 129 -13.10 -4.12 -3.78
CA CYS A 129 -14.30 -4.21 -2.94
C CYS A 129 -14.31 -3.19 -1.80
N PRO A 130 -14.69 -1.91 -2.06
CA PRO A 130 -14.82 -0.90 -1.03
C PRO A 130 -16.04 -1.13 -0.13
N LEU A 131 -15.92 -0.71 1.13
CA LEU A 131 -17.03 -0.65 2.08
C LEU A 131 -17.76 0.68 1.93
N ILE A 132 -19.05 0.61 1.61
CA ILE A 132 -19.91 1.79 1.40
C ILE A 132 -20.81 1.98 2.62
N PRO A 133 -20.75 3.14 3.31
CA PRO A 133 -21.60 3.40 4.46
C PRO A 133 -23.05 3.69 4.04
N THR A 134 -24.00 3.37 4.91
CA THR A 134 -25.43 3.70 4.78
C THR A 134 -25.98 4.16 6.13
N ALA A 135 -27.20 4.71 6.15
CA ALA A 135 -27.85 5.12 7.40
C ALA A 135 -28.06 3.96 8.41
N TYR A 136 -27.99 2.70 7.94
CA TYR A 136 -28.26 1.51 8.76
C TYR A 136 -27.04 0.58 8.89
N GLY A 137 -25.84 1.10 8.60
CA GLY A 137 -24.58 0.33 8.65
C GLY A 137 -23.78 0.53 7.37
N GLY A 138 -23.63 -0.51 6.56
CA GLY A 138 -22.90 -0.44 5.29
C GLY A 138 -22.99 -1.75 4.51
N PHE A 139 -22.51 -1.73 3.27
CA PHE A 139 -22.39 -2.91 2.43
C PHE A 139 -21.04 -2.95 1.70
N LEU A 140 -20.62 -4.13 1.29
CA LEU A 140 -19.44 -4.33 0.44
C LEU A 140 -19.87 -4.24 -1.03
N LEU A 141 -19.40 -3.24 -1.76
CA LEU A 141 -19.57 -3.18 -3.21
C LEU A 141 -18.47 -4.02 -3.86
N CYS A 142 -18.80 -4.99 -4.72
CA CYS A 142 -17.81 -5.91 -5.28
C CYS A 142 -18.33 -6.42 -6.63
N ASP A 143 -17.71 -6.16 -7.79
CA ASP A 143 -16.46 -5.45 -8.08
C ASP A 143 -16.69 -3.97 -8.44
N ALA A 144 -15.88 -3.06 -7.89
CA ALA A 144 -15.96 -1.62 -8.12
C ALA A 144 -15.01 -1.08 -9.21
N GLY A 145 -14.34 -1.96 -9.96
CA GLY A 145 -13.58 -1.54 -11.15
C GLY A 145 -12.25 -2.28 -11.37
N ALA A 146 -12.00 -3.40 -10.69
CA ALA A 146 -10.85 -4.24 -11.01
C ALA A 146 -11.00 -4.92 -12.37
N ASN A 147 -12.23 -5.26 -12.76
CA ASN A 147 -12.55 -5.92 -14.02
C ASN A 147 -13.63 -5.14 -14.78
N VAL A 148 -13.36 -4.85 -16.04
CA VAL A 148 -14.35 -4.21 -16.93
C VAL A 148 -15.34 -5.24 -17.49
N ASP A 149 -14.90 -6.49 -17.63
CA ASP A 149 -15.65 -7.55 -18.31
C ASP A 149 -15.84 -8.74 -17.37
N VAL A 150 -17.07 -9.04 -16.95
CA VAL A 150 -17.40 -10.04 -15.93
C VAL A 150 -18.18 -11.20 -16.56
N ARG A 151 -17.87 -12.44 -16.14
CA ARG A 151 -18.54 -13.66 -16.62
C ARG A 151 -19.20 -14.37 -15.44
N ALA A 152 -20.39 -14.92 -15.67
CA ALA A 152 -21.06 -15.84 -14.76
C ALA A 152 -20.29 -17.17 -14.61
#